data_AF-A0A812Z748-F1
#
_entry.id   AF-A0A812Z748-F1
#
_cell.length_a   1.000
_cell.length_b   1.000
_cell.length_c   1.000
_cell.angle_alpha   90.00
_cell.angle_beta   90.00
_cell.angle_gamma   90.00
#
_symmetry.space_group_name_H-M   'P 1'
#
loop_
_entity.id
_entity.type
_entity.pdbx_description
1 polymer ?
#
loop_
_entity_poly.entity_id
_entity_poly.type
_entity_poly.pdbx_seq_one_letter_code
_entity_poly.pdbx_strand_id
1 'polypeptide(L)'
;MLPRKSLESPSSQMAGTPSLPLVASTPPSKEASGAHALDNDGESFSQTAPLPSEEPCGLTPASLKHLRRQRDALNEEKNRLQAELQESTKQLKELKPQVASLSTQLEEAIASRAELETQVDGIRQRAERSEELCAKLEALVAEKEAEIERLRKGLADQQKLTQEVCEAADRRDQQANEQNAAQAAGQ
;
A
#
# COMPACT_ATOMS: atom_id res chain seq x y z
N MET A 1 5.00 -20.37 -36.76
CA MET A 1 3.93 -19.39 -36.97
C MET A 1 2.82 -19.66 -35.97
N LEU A 2 2.63 -18.79 -34.98
CA LEU A 2 1.47 -18.77 -34.09
C LEU A 2 1.00 -17.31 -33.97
N PRO A 3 -0.33 -17.04 -33.93
CA PRO A 3 -0.88 -15.73 -34.23
C PRO A 3 -0.85 -14.75 -33.05
N ARG A 4 -0.69 -13.47 -33.41
CA ARG A 4 -0.78 -12.28 -32.56
C ARG A 4 -2.18 -12.13 -31.97
N LYS A 5 -2.27 -11.79 -30.68
CA LYS A 5 -3.46 -11.20 -30.07
C LYS A 5 -3.15 -9.75 -29.70
N SER A 6 -3.76 -8.83 -30.45
CA SER A 6 -3.89 -7.43 -30.10
C SER A 6 -4.88 -7.30 -28.95
N LEU A 7 -4.56 -6.46 -27.96
CA LEU A 7 -5.54 -5.92 -27.03
C LEU A 7 -5.37 -4.40 -27.00
N GLU A 8 -6.43 -3.76 -27.49
CA GLU A 8 -6.69 -2.33 -27.45
C GLU A 8 -6.95 -1.84 -26.02
N SER A 9 -6.72 -0.54 -25.85
CA SER A 9 -6.74 0.29 -24.64
C SER A 9 -8.05 0.28 -23.84
N PRO A 10 -8.06 0.95 -22.67
CA PRO A 10 -8.93 2.12 -22.61
C PRO A 10 -8.32 3.35 -21.95
N SER A 11 -8.74 4.50 -22.49
CA SER A 11 -8.64 5.86 -21.95
C SER A 11 -9.05 5.94 -20.49
N SER A 12 -8.28 6.69 -19.69
CA SER A 12 -8.72 7.18 -18.38
C SER A 12 -8.68 8.70 -18.37
N GLN A 13 -9.87 9.29 -18.29
CA GLN A 13 -10.12 10.72 -18.20
C GLN A 13 -11.00 10.91 -16.95
N MET A 14 -10.78 12.03 -16.25
CA MET A 14 -11.65 12.64 -15.23
C MET A 14 -11.54 12.14 -13.78
N ALA A 15 -11.02 13.00 -12.91
CA ALA A 15 -11.60 13.26 -11.59
C ALA A 15 -11.08 14.60 -11.03
N GLY A 16 -11.97 15.60 -11.01
CA GLY A 16 -11.73 16.89 -10.38
C GLY A 16 -11.79 16.81 -8.87
N THR A 17 -10.99 17.66 -8.22
CA THR A 17 -10.94 17.86 -6.78
C THR A 17 -12.08 18.77 -6.31
N PRO A 18 -12.92 18.39 -5.35
CA PRO A 18 -13.72 19.35 -4.60
C PRO A 18 -12.93 19.89 -3.40
N SER A 19 -12.63 21.19 -3.42
CA SER A 19 -12.23 21.95 -2.24
C SER A 19 -13.42 22.09 -1.29
N LEU A 20 -13.25 21.70 -0.03
CA LEU A 20 -14.18 22.00 1.06
C LEU A 20 -13.65 23.17 1.91
N PRO A 21 -14.51 24.09 2.38
CA PRO A 21 -14.11 25.21 3.20
C PRO A 21 -13.93 24.82 4.68
N LEU A 22 -12.90 25.41 5.28
CA LEU A 22 -12.50 25.34 6.67
C LEU A 22 -13.51 26.13 7.55
N VAL A 23 -14.28 25.45 8.40
CA VAL A 23 -15.09 26.10 9.44
C VAL A 23 -14.31 26.12 10.76
N ALA A 24 -13.93 27.33 11.20
CA ALA A 24 -13.30 27.56 12.48
C ALA A 24 -14.31 27.43 13.63
N SER A 25 -13.99 26.60 14.61
CA SER A 25 -14.67 26.47 15.90
C SER A 25 -13.85 27.17 16.99
N THR A 26 -14.47 28.05 17.78
CA THR A 26 -14.05 28.45 19.15
C THR A 26 -15.22 29.20 19.84
N PRO A 27 -15.26 29.32 21.20
CA PRO A 27 -16.38 28.84 22.03
C PRO A 27 -17.13 29.95 22.83
N PRO A 28 -18.24 29.64 23.54
CA PRO A 28 -18.93 30.63 24.39
C PRO A 28 -18.31 30.77 25.79
N SER A 29 -18.19 32.03 26.24
CA SER A 29 -17.68 32.46 27.54
C SER A 29 -18.72 32.36 28.66
N LYS A 30 -18.19 32.10 29.86
CA LYS A 30 -18.85 31.87 31.16
C LYS A 30 -19.58 33.09 31.74
N GLU A 31 -20.68 32.74 32.43
CA GLU A 31 -21.17 33.20 33.74
C GLU A 31 -20.59 34.49 34.36
N ALA A 32 -21.51 35.38 34.75
CA ALA A 32 -21.31 36.32 35.84
C ALA A 32 -22.53 36.30 36.77
N SER A 33 -22.21 36.10 38.05
CA SER A 33 -23.05 36.05 39.23
C SER A 33 -23.29 37.48 39.79
N GLY A 34 -24.37 37.67 40.54
CA GLY A 34 -24.66 38.87 41.34
C GLY A 34 -26.13 38.90 41.78
N ALA A 35 -26.51 38.33 42.93
CA ALA A 35 -26.39 38.83 44.30
C ALA A 35 -27.46 39.88 44.67
N HIS A 36 -28.43 39.42 45.47
CA HIS A 36 -29.00 40.03 46.68
C HIS A 36 -29.06 41.57 46.79
N ALA A 37 -30.28 42.10 46.96
CA ALA A 37 -30.60 43.05 48.02
C ALA A 37 -32.11 43.03 48.33
N LEU A 38 -32.41 42.91 49.61
CA LEU A 38 -33.70 43.11 50.24
C LEU A 38 -33.97 44.62 50.29
N ASP A 39 -35.22 45.05 50.09
CA ASP A 39 -35.74 46.21 50.80
C ASP A 39 -37.22 46.03 51.10
N ASN A 40 -37.51 46.32 52.37
CA ASN A 40 -38.75 46.18 53.10
C ASN A 40 -39.28 47.60 53.41
N ASP A 41 -40.50 47.64 53.95
CA ASP A 41 -41.26 48.79 54.45
C ASP A 41 -42.10 49.47 53.36
N GLY A 42 -43.43 49.55 53.42
CA GLY A 42 -44.35 49.34 54.53
C GLY A 42 -45.24 50.56 54.61
N GLU A 43 -46.44 50.53 54.01
CA GLU A 43 -47.52 51.43 54.40
C GLU A 43 -48.88 50.74 54.36
N SER A 44 -49.62 51.02 55.43
CA SER A 44 -50.90 50.50 55.85
C SER A 44 -52.02 51.34 55.26
N PHE A 45 -53.04 50.71 54.69
CA PHE A 45 -54.37 51.32 54.60
C PHE A 45 -55.45 50.24 54.73
N SER A 46 -56.10 50.23 55.89
CA SER A 46 -57.33 49.49 56.14
C SER A 46 -58.47 50.12 55.36
N GLN A 47 -59.13 49.36 54.48
CA GLN A 47 -60.52 49.61 54.15
C GLN A 47 -61.30 48.31 53.97
N THR A 48 -62.42 48.31 54.69
CA THR A 48 -63.43 47.29 54.93
C THR A 48 -64.16 46.78 53.69
N ALA A 49 -64.10 45.45 53.49
CA ALA A 49 -65.14 44.49 53.06
C ALA A 49 -66.21 44.93 52.00
N PRO A 50 -66.47 44.09 50.97
CA PRO A 50 -67.08 42.78 51.19
C PRO A 50 -66.50 41.60 50.38
N LEU A 51 -66.42 40.46 51.07
CA LEU A 51 -66.46 39.05 50.66
C LEU A 51 -65.75 38.59 49.37
N PRO A 52 -64.91 37.56 49.47
CA PRO A 52 -64.13 37.03 48.35
C PRO A 52 -65.06 36.27 47.41
N SER A 53 -65.34 36.84 46.24
CA SER A 53 -65.57 36.00 45.09
C SER A 53 -64.23 35.35 44.77
N GLU A 54 -63.98 34.21 45.41
CA GLU A 54 -63.13 33.16 44.88
C GLU A 54 -63.70 32.82 43.49
N GLU A 55 -63.38 33.64 42.48
CA GLU A 55 -63.19 33.09 41.15
C GLU A 55 -62.26 31.90 41.39
N PRO A 56 -62.66 30.66 41.04
CA PRO A 56 -61.79 29.53 41.23
C PRO A 56 -60.54 29.84 40.41
N CYS A 57 -59.49 30.32 41.08
CA CYS A 57 -58.16 30.51 40.55
C CYS A 57 -57.53 29.12 40.47
N GLY A 58 -58.20 28.27 39.72
CA GLY A 58 -58.14 26.83 39.82
C GLY A 58 -58.52 26.32 38.46
N LEU A 59 -57.49 25.90 37.72
CA LEU A 59 -57.60 25.14 36.48
C LEU A 59 -58.86 24.27 36.50
N THR A 60 -59.73 24.42 35.50
CA THR A 60 -60.94 23.60 35.41
C THR A 60 -60.56 22.11 35.41
N PRO A 61 -61.41 21.20 35.94
CA PRO A 61 -61.13 19.77 35.93
C PRO A 61 -60.79 19.20 34.55
N ALA A 62 -61.34 19.80 33.48
CA ALA A 62 -61.02 19.47 32.09
C ALA A 62 -59.59 19.88 31.71
N SER A 63 -59.14 21.09 32.08
CA SER A 63 -57.77 21.57 31.88
C SER A 63 -56.76 20.70 32.62
N LEU A 64 -57.05 20.33 33.87
CA LEU A 64 -56.22 19.40 34.65
C LEU A 64 -56.11 18.03 33.99
N LYS A 65 -57.22 17.49 33.45
CA LYS A 65 -57.20 16.21 32.72
C LYS A 65 -56.38 16.29 31.44
N HIS A 66 -56.46 17.39 30.71
CA HIS A 66 -55.67 17.63 29.50
C HIS A 66 -54.18 17.72 29.80
N LEU A 67 -53.79 18.53 30.80
CA LEU A 67 -52.40 18.66 31.23
C LEU A 67 -51.81 17.34 31.73
N ARG A 68 -52.60 16.51 32.42
CA ARG A 68 -52.16 15.16 32.82
C ARG A 68 -51.85 14.28 31.61
N ARG A 69 -52.73 14.26 30.60
CA ARG A 69 -52.50 13.51 29.35
C ARG A 69 -51.27 14.01 28.60
N GLN A 70 -51.07 15.33 28.52
CA GLN A 70 -49.90 15.89 27.88
C GLN A 70 -48.61 15.51 28.63
N ARG A 71 -48.63 15.54 29.96
CA ARG A 71 -47.51 15.08 30.79
C ARG A 71 -47.25 13.58 30.61
N ASP A 72 -48.28 12.76 30.51
CA ASP A 72 -48.14 11.32 30.28
C ASP A 72 -47.51 11.05 28.90
N ALA A 73 -48.00 11.72 27.84
CA ALA A 73 -47.43 11.62 26.49
C ALA A 73 -45.97 12.08 26.42
N LEU A 74 -45.64 13.21 27.06
CA LEU A 74 -44.26 13.70 27.14
C LEU A 74 -43.35 12.74 27.92
N ASN A 75 -43.87 12.08 28.96
CA ASN A 75 -43.11 11.07 29.69
C ASN A 75 -42.86 9.81 28.85
N GLU A 76 -43.84 9.36 28.07
CA GLU A 76 -43.68 8.25 27.14
C GLU A 76 -42.62 8.58 26.08
N GLU A 77 -42.68 9.77 25.47
CA GLU A 77 -41.70 10.24 24.50
C GLU A 77 -40.30 10.36 25.11
N LYS A 78 -40.20 10.94 26.33
CA LYS A 78 -38.94 11.00 27.07
C LYS A 78 -38.34 9.61 27.28
N ASN A 79 -39.15 8.63 27.71
CA ASN A 79 -38.68 7.28 27.94
C ASN A 79 -38.22 6.60 26.65
N ARG A 80 -38.94 6.81 25.54
CA ARG A 80 -38.55 6.33 24.22
C ARG A 80 -37.20 6.91 23.79
N LEU A 81 -37.04 8.24 23.83
CA LEU A 81 -35.80 8.90 23.46
C LEU A 81 -34.63 8.46 24.35
N GLN A 82 -34.89 8.25 25.65
CA GLN A 82 -33.88 7.74 26.57
C GLN A 82 -33.43 6.32 26.20
N ALA A 83 -34.36 5.44 25.76
CA ALA A 83 -34.01 4.11 25.27
C ALA A 83 -33.20 4.16 23.97
N GLU A 84 -33.59 5.01 23.00
CA GLU A 84 -32.86 5.20 21.74
C GLU A 84 -31.45 5.77 21.98
N LEU A 85 -31.29 6.70 22.93
CA LEU A 85 -30.00 7.25 23.32
C LEU A 85 -29.11 6.19 23.97
N GLN A 86 -29.66 5.34 24.84
CA GLN A 86 -28.92 4.24 25.46
C GLN A 86 -28.43 3.24 24.43
N GLU A 87 -29.28 2.89 23.45
CA GLU A 87 -28.93 1.96 22.38
C GLU A 87 -27.84 2.54 21.48
N SER A 88 -27.99 3.79 21.04
CA SER A 88 -26.97 4.48 20.25
C SER A 88 -25.64 4.59 21.00
N THR A 89 -25.70 4.80 22.33
CA THR A 89 -24.50 4.84 23.17
C THR A 89 -23.80 3.49 23.25
N LYS A 90 -24.55 2.37 23.29
CA LYS A 90 -23.97 1.02 23.26
C LYS A 90 -23.29 0.76 21.93
N GLN A 91 -23.97 1.05 20.81
CA GLN A 91 -23.40 0.90 19.47
C GLN A 91 -22.11 1.71 19.30
N LEU A 92 -22.07 2.95 19.79
CA LEU A 92 -20.85 3.75 19.79
C LEU A 92 -19.72 3.15 20.63
N LYS A 93 -20.04 2.53 21.78
CA LYS A 93 -19.04 1.84 22.61
C LYS A 93 -18.49 0.58 21.93
N GLU A 94 -19.28 -0.08 21.10
CA GLU A 94 -18.86 -1.27 20.34
C GLU A 94 -18.08 -0.91 19.06
N LEU A 95 -18.47 0.15 18.35
CA LEU A 95 -17.81 0.57 17.12
C LEU A 95 -16.45 1.20 17.35
N LYS A 96 -16.26 1.95 18.45
CA LYS A 96 -14.96 2.57 18.79
C LYS A 96 -13.78 1.58 18.82
N PRO A 97 -13.84 0.46 19.56
CA PRO A 97 -12.76 -0.52 19.57
C PRO A 97 -12.60 -1.24 18.23
N GLN A 98 -13.68 -1.45 17.47
CA GLN A 98 -13.58 -2.02 16.13
C GLN A 98 -12.80 -1.12 15.18
N VAL A 99 -13.10 0.19 15.19
CA VAL A 99 -12.35 1.17 14.40
C VAL A 99 -10.87 1.17 14.80
N ALA A 100 -10.57 1.20 16.10
CA ALA A 100 -9.19 1.15 16.59
C ALA A 100 -8.46 -0.14 16.13
N SER A 101 -9.12 -1.29 16.24
CA SER A 101 -8.58 -2.57 15.77
C SER A 101 -8.32 -2.58 14.27
N LEU A 102 -9.25 -2.05 13.47
CA LEU A 102 -9.09 -1.97 12.01
C LEU A 102 -7.96 -1.00 11.63
N SER A 103 -7.81 0.11 12.35
CA SER A 103 -6.69 1.03 12.15
C SER A 103 -5.34 0.35 12.41
N THR A 104 -5.20 -0.41 13.50
CA THR A 104 -3.98 -1.18 13.78
C THR A 104 -3.70 -2.24 12.71
N GLN A 105 -4.72 -3.00 12.29
CA GLN A 105 -4.57 -3.98 11.22
C GLN A 105 -4.15 -3.34 9.89
N LEU A 106 -4.66 -2.13 9.59
CA LEU A 106 -4.26 -1.39 8.40
C LEU A 106 -2.79 -0.95 8.46
N GLU A 107 -2.33 -0.46 9.61
CA GLU A 107 -0.93 -0.07 9.83
C GLU A 107 0.01 -1.28 9.69
N GLU A 108 -0.34 -2.41 10.29
CA GLU A 108 0.40 -3.67 10.16
C GLU A 108 0.44 -4.15 8.70
N ALA A 109 -0.68 -4.08 7.98
CA ALA A 109 -0.75 -4.46 6.57
C ALA A 109 0.12 -3.54 5.69
N ILE A 110 0.14 -2.23 5.97
CA ILE A 110 1.01 -1.28 5.26
C ILE A 110 2.49 -1.61 5.51
N ALA A 111 2.87 -1.86 6.77
CA ALA A 111 4.24 -2.23 7.12
C ALA A 111 4.65 -3.56 6.45
N SER A 112 3.78 -4.57 6.49
CA SER A 112 4.01 -5.85 5.82
C SER A 112 4.14 -5.69 4.31
N ARG A 113 3.36 -4.79 3.69
CA ARG A 113 3.46 -4.53 2.25
C ARG A 113 4.81 -3.90 1.89
N ALA A 114 5.26 -2.91 2.66
CA ALA A 114 6.55 -2.25 2.43
C ALA A 114 7.75 -3.22 2.56
N GLU A 115 7.68 -4.14 3.53
CA GLU A 115 8.68 -5.20 3.70
C GLU A 115 8.69 -6.14 2.49
N LEU A 116 7.51 -6.58 2.03
CA LEU A 116 7.40 -7.43 0.84
C LEU A 116 7.89 -6.73 -0.43
N GLU A 117 7.59 -5.44 -0.62
CA GLU A 117 8.10 -4.63 -1.74
C GLU A 117 9.64 -4.61 -1.72
N THR A 118 10.25 -4.40 -0.55
CA THR A 118 11.71 -4.44 -0.37
C THR A 118 12.30 -5.81 -0.70
N GLN A 119 11.64 -6.90 -0.29
CA GLN A 119 12.07 -8.26 -0.60
C GLN A 119 11.99 -8.56 -2.10
N VAL A 120 10.93 -8.12 -2.77
CA VAL A 120 10.76 -8.27 -4.22
C VAL A 120 11.88 -7.54 -4.97
N ASP A 121 12.18 -6.30 -4.58
CA ASP A 121 13.30 -5.55 -5.17
C ASP A 121 14.64 -6.24 -4.95
N GLY A 122 14.87 -6.78 -3.74
CA GLY A 122 16.08 -7.55 -3.43
C GLY A 122 16.21 -8.84 -4.25
N ILE A 123 15.10 -9.54 -4.50
CA ILE A 123 15.07 -10.71 -5.39
C ILE A 123 15.38 -10.30 -6.83
N ARG A 124 14.75 -9.22 -7.32
CA ARG A 124 14.94 -8.71 -8.68
C ARG A 124 16.39 -8.37 -8.96
N GLN A 125 17.03 -7.62 -8.06
CA GLN A 125 18.46 -7.27 -8.22
C GLN A 125 19.38 -8.49 -8.18
N ARG A 126 19.02 -9.55 -7.43
CA ARG A 126 19.80 -10.80 -7.44
C ARG A 126 19.64 -11.56 -8.75
N ALA A 127 18.44 -11.57 -9.33
CA ALA A 127 18.19 -12.16 -10.64
C ALA A 127 19.00 -11.44 -11.72
N GLU A 128 18.95 -10.10 -11.76
CA GLU A 128 19.72 -9.27 -12.71
C GLU A 128 21.23 -9.55 -12.62
N ARG A 129 21.80 -9.56 -11.41
CA ARG A 129 23.23 -9.92 -11.21
C ARG A 129 23.55 -11.33 -11.68
N SER A 130 22.63 -12.28 -11.50
CA SER A 130 22.82 -13.65 -11.96
C SER A 130 22.81 -13.73 -13.48
N GLU A 131 21.88 -13.04 -14.14
CA GLU A 131 21.79 -12.96 -15.60
C GLU A 131 23.06 -12.35 -16.20
N GLU A 132 23.56 -11.26 -15.61
CA GLU A 132 24.84 -10.65 -16.01
C GLU A 132 26.02 -11.62 -15.87
N LEU A 133 26.06 -12.40 -14.78
CA LEU A 133 27.12 -13.38 -14.58
C LEU A 133 27.01 -14.53 -15.58
N CYS A 134 25.81 -15.03 -15.86
CA CYS A 134 25.58 -16.05 -16.89
C CYS A 134 26.07 -15.56 -18.26
N ALA A 135 25.69 -14.35 -18.68
CA ALA A 135 26.13 -13.77 -19.95
C ALA A 135 27.67 -13.63 -20.03
N LYS A 136 28.32 -13.23 -18.94
CA LYS A 136 29.80 -13.16 -18.87
C LYS A 136 30.44 -14.54 -18.99
N LEU A 137 29.89 -15.55 -18.32
CA LEU A 137 30.41 -16.92 -18.39
C LEU A 137 30.22 -17.52 -19.77
N GLU A 138 29.06 -17.31 -20.40
CA GLU A 138 28.81 -17.74 -21.78
C GLU A 138 29.79 -17.12 -22.77
N ALA A 139 30.06 -15.81 -22.65
CA ALA A 139 31.05 -15.13 -23.48
C ALA A 139 32.47 -15.69 -23.29
N LEU A 140 32.87 -15.96 -22.03
CA LEU A 140 34.17 -16.57 -21.73
C LEU A 140 34.28 -18.00 -22.28
N VAL A 141 33.21 -18.80 -22.20
CA VAL A 141 33.18 -20.15 -22.78
C VAL A 141 33.38 -20.06 -24.29
N ALA A 142 32.64 -19.19 -24.98
CA ALA A 142 32.79 -19.01 -26.43
C ALA A 142 34.20 -18.56 -26.83
N GLU A 143 34.82 -17.65 -26.05
CA GLU A 143 36.21 -17.23 -26.26
C GLU A 143 37.19 -18.41 -26.14
N LYS A 144 37.03 -19.24 -25.09
CA LYS A 144 37.91 -20.40 -24.87
C LYS A 144 37.68 -21.50 -25.91
N GLU A 145 36.46 -21.70 -26.36
CA GLU A 145 36.17 -22.63 -27.46
C GLU A 145 36.87 -22.20 -28.76
N ALA A 146 36.78 -20.90 -29.11
CA ALA A 146 37.46 -20.36 -30.28
C ALA A 146 39.00 -20.49 -30.18
N GLU A 147 39.56 -20.26 -29.00
CA GLU A 147 41.00 -20.43 -28.76
C GLU A 147 41.43 -21.90 -28.87
N ILE A 148 40.62 -22.83 -28.35
CA ILE A 148 40.86 -24.27 -28.51
C ILE A 148 40.85 -24.67 -29.99
N GLU A 149 39.89 -24.17 -30.78
CA GLU A 149 39.84 -24.43 -32.22
C GLU A 149 41.06 -23.88 -32.94
N ARG A 150 41.48 -22.65 -32.61
CA ARG A 150 42.69 -22.03 -33.15
C ARG A 150 43.93 -22.87 -32.86
N LEU A 151 44.10 -23.32 -31.62
CA LEU A 151 45.22 -24.17 -31.20
C LEU A 151 45.19 -25.53 -31.89
N ARG A 152 44.03 -26.17 -32.02
CA ARG A 152 43.87 -27.43 -32.75
C ARG A 152 44.28 -27.29 -34.21
N LYS A 153 43.86 -26.20 -34.88
CA LYS A 153 44.27 -25.92 -36.25
C LYS A 153 45.79 -25.74 -36.35
N GLY A 154 46.38 -24.91 -35.48
CA GLY A 154 47.83 -24.70 -35.47
C GLY A 154 48.62 -25.99 -35.24
N LEU A 155 48.13 -26.88 -34.37
CA LEU A 155 48.73 -28.19 -34.15
C LEU A 155 48.66 -29.07 -35.41
N ALA A 156 47.52 -29.12 -36.09
CA ALA A 156 47.36 -29.87 -37.34
C ALA A 156 48.29 -29.34 -38.43
N ASP A 157 48.41 -28.02 -38.57
CA ASP A 157 49.32 -27.37 -39.52
C ASP A 157 50.79 -27.74 -39.22
N GLN A 158 51.18 -27.74 -37.94
CA GLN A 158 52.53 -28.13 -37.51
C GLN A 158 52.83 -29.61 -37.76
N GLN A 159 51.86 -30.49 -37.52
CA GLN A 159 51.99 -31.93 -37.80
C GLN A 159 52.20 -32.17 -39.30
N LYS A 160 51.40 -31.50 -40.14
CA LYS A 160 51.55 -31.58 -41.60
C LYS A 160 52.92 -31.09 -42.07
N LEU A 161 53.39 -29.95 -41.57
CA LEU A 161 54.72 -29.44 -41.90
C LEU A 161 55.84 -30.42 -41.49
N THR A 162 55.72 -31.01 -40.30
CA THR A 162 56.68 -32.00 -39.81
C THR A 162 56.72 -33.22 -40.72
N GLN A 163 55.55 -33.72 -41.13
CA GLN A 163 55.43 -34.82 -42.09
C GLN A 163 56.10 -34.46 -43.43
N GLU A 164 55.81 -33.31 -44.01
CA GLU A 164 56.39 -32.86 -45.29
C GLU A 164 57.92 -32.74 -45.21
N VAL A 165 58.47 -32.26 -44.09
CA VAL A 165 59.92 -32.17 -43.87
C VAL A 165 60.56 -33.55 -43.75
N CYS A 166 59.94 -34.48 -43.01
CA CYS A 166 60.41 -35.87 -42.92
C CYS A 166 60.41 -36.54 -44.30
N GLU A 167 59.31 -36.44 -45.06
CA GLU A 167 59.21 -37.01 -46.40
C GLU A 167 60.21 -36.37 -47.40
N ALA A 168 60.53 -35.09 -47.24
CA ALA A 168 61.55 -34.42 -48.03
C ALA A 168 62.97 -34.90 -47.68
N ALA A 169 63.25 -35.14 -46.39
CA ALA A 169 64.52 -35.70 -45.94
C ALA A 169 64.72 -37.13 -46.47
N ASP A 170 63.71 -37.99 -46.34
CA ASP A 170 63.76 -39.38 -46.83
C ASP A 170 64.00 -39.44 -48.34
N ARG A 171 63.32 -38.57 -49.12
CA ARG A 171 63.55 -38.45 -50.56
C ARG A 171 64.98 -38.03 -50.90
N ARG A 172 65.57 -37.12 -50.12
CA ARG A 172 66.95 -36.67 -50.32
C ARG A 172 67.94 -37.80 -50.06
N ASP A 173 67.72 -38.58 -49.01
CA ASP A 173 68.58 -39.71 -48.65
C ASP A 173 68.51 -40.84 -49.70
N GLN A 174 67.30 -41.12 -50.21
CA GLN A 174 67.12 -42.05 -51.33
C GLN A 174 67.88 -41.60 -52.58
N GLN A 175 67.74 -40.33 -52.98
CA GLN A 175 68.45 -39.77 -54.13
C GLN A 175 69.97 -39.81 -53.95
N ALA A 176 70.48 -39.51 -52.75
CA ALA A 176 71.91 -39.58 -52.46
C ALA A 176 72.43 -41.03 -52.54
N ASN A 177 71.68 -42.00 -52.03
CA ASN A 177 72.02 -43.42 -52.13
C ASN A 177 72.03 -43.91 -53.59
N GLU A 178 71.02 -43.53 -54.38
CA GLU A 178 70.95 -43.87 -55.82
C GLU A 178 72.12 -43.26 -56.60
N GLN A 179 72.48 -41.99 -56.34
CA GLN A 179 73.63 -41.34 -56.97
C GLN A 179 74.95 -42.03 -56.62
N ASN A 180 75.15 -42.40 -55.34
CA ASN A 180 76.34 -43.13 -54.91
C ASN A 180 76.43 -44.52 -55.57
N ALA A 181 75.31 -45.24 -55.68
CA ALA A 181 75.26 -46.53 -56.36
C ALA A 181 75.57 -46.42 -57.86
N ALA A 182 75.04 -45.39 -58.54
CA ALA A 182 75.31 -45.13 -59.94
C ALA A 182 76.79 -44.77 -60.19
N GLN A 183 77.41 -43.99 -59.31
CA GLN A 183 78.84 -43.67 -59.40
C GLN A 183 79.74 -44.90 -59.20
N ALA A 184 79.37 -45.80 -58.27
CA ALA A 184 80.11 -47.03 -58.02
C ALA A 184 80.03 -48.05 -59.18
N ALA A 185 78.93 -48.07 -59.94
CA ALA A 185 78.75 -48.99 -61.06
C ALA A 185 79.43 -48.53 -62.38
N GLY A 186 79.87 -47.26 -62.45
CA GLY A 186 80.53 -46.69 -63.63
C GLY A 186 82.06 -46.70 -63.59
N GLN A 187 82.67 -47.22 -62.52
CA GLN A 187 84.11 -47.40 -62.33
C GLN A 187 84.50 -48.87 -62.49
#